data_AF-A0A9E1EWU3-F1
#
_entry.id   AF-A0A9E1EWU3-F1
#
_cell.length_a   1.000
_cell.length_b   1.000
_cell.length_c   1.000
_cell.angle_alpha   90.00
_cell.angle_beta   90.00
_cell.angle_gamma   90.00
#
_symmetry.space_group_name_H-M   'P 1'
#
loop_
_entity.id
_entity.type
_entity.pdbx_description
1 polymer ?
#
loop_
_entity_poly.entity_id
_entity_poly.type
_entity_poly.pdbx_seq_one_letter_code
_entity_poly.pdbx_strand_id
1 'polypeptide(L)' 'MGLLNDLFSNNTSELKIGDRVRVKYRGQEGYIIDKNGNLYMVSINNGQIVDSYEANDLEKCW' A
#
# COMPACT_ATOMS: atom_id res chain seq x y z
N MET A 1 -20.03 17.84 18.84
CA MET A 1 -18.66 17.62 18.34
C MET A 1 -18.43 16.12 18.24
N GLY A 2 -18.18 15.58 17.05
CA GLY A 2 -17.79 14.17 16.90
C GLY A 2 -18.48 13.43 15.75
N LEU A 3 -18.41 13.95 14.52
CA LEU A 3 -18.83 13.23 13.30
C LEU A 3 -17.82 13.46 12.17
N LEU A 4 -16.52 13.40 12.46
CA LEU A 4 -15.47 13.57 11.44
C LEU A 4 -14.34 12.52 11.53
N ASN A 5 -14.49 11.47 12.34
CA ASN A 5 -13.43 10.46 12.46
C ASN A 5 -13.60 9.31 11.46
N ASP A 6 -14.79 9.15 10.85
CA ASP A 6 -15.04 8.07 9.87
C ASP A 6 -14.80 8.48 8.41
N LEU A 7 -14.44 9.74 8.13
CA LEU A 7 -14.11 10.20 6.76
C LEU A 7 -12.68 9.86 6.33
N PHE A 8 -11.83 9.38 7.25
CA PHE A 8 -10.54 8.77 6.93
C PHE A 8 -10.58 7.25 6.94
N SER A 9 -11.78 6.66 6.81
CA SER A 9 -11.88 5.31 6.25
C SER A 9 -11.48 5.41 4.78
N ASN A 10 -10.17 5.60 4.58
CA ASN A 10 -9.52 5.40 3.30
C ASN A 10 -9.98 4.01 2.88
N ASN A 11 -10.78 3.97 1.83
CA ASN A 11 -11.07 2.76 1.06
C ASN A 11 -9.77 2.26 0.38
N THR A 12 -8.65 2.24 1.10
CA THR A 12 -7.52 1.38 0.80
C THR A 12 -7.99 -0.01 1.20
N SER A 13 -8.80 -0.61 0.32
CA SER A 13 -9.07 -2.04 0.28
C SER A 13 -7.85 -2.76 0.85
N GLU A 14 -7.97 -3.36 2.04
CA GLU A 14 -6.82 -3.84 2.81
C GLU A 14 -5.88 -4.61 1.88
N LEU A 15 -4.71 -4.03 1.64
CA LEU A 15 -3.74 -4.62 0.73
C LEU A 15 -3.28 -5.94 1.35
N LYS A 16 -3.32 -7.01 0.57
CA LYS A 16 -2.92 -8.34 1.03
C LYS A 16 -1.56 -8.71 0.46
N ILE A 17 -0.84 -9.57 1.16
CA ILE A 17 0.39 -10.16 0.65
C ILE A 17 0.06 -10.90 -0.67
N GLY A 18 0.80 -10.56 -1.72
CA GLY A 18 0.57 -11.02 -3.09
C GLY A 18 -0.17 -10.04 -3.99
N ASP A 19 -0.86 -9.03 -3.43
CA ASP A 19 -1.50 -7.99 -4.24
C ASP A 19 -0.42 -7.17 -4.98
N ARG A 20 -0.59 -6.92 -6.29
CA ARG A 20 0.24 -5.90 -6.96
C ARG A 20 -0.32 -4.51 -6.74
N VAL A 21 0.60 -3.64 -6.38
CA VAL A 21 0.35 -2.26 -6.00
C VAL A 21 1.27 -1.36 -6.79
N ARG A 22 0.82 -0.12 -6.98
CA ARG A 22 1.62 0.94 -7.58
C ARG A 22 1.89 2.01 -6.55
N VAL A 23 3.16 2.37 -6.41
CA VAL A 23 3.59 3.48 -5.58
C VAL A 23 3.20 4.78 -6.27
N LYS A 24 2.27 5.54 -5.70
CA LYS A 24 1.70 6.74 -6.32
C LYS A 24 2.76 7.78 -6.67
N TYR A 25 3.70 8.03 -5.75
CA TYR A 25 4.70 9.10 -5.94
C TYR A 25 5.82 8.74 -6.93
N ARG A 26 6.20 7.46 -7.05
CA ARG A 26 7.24 6.99 -7.99
C ARG A 26 6.66 6.51 -9.31
N GLY A 27 5.36 6.22 -9.35
CA GLY A 27 4.72 5.51 -10.44
C GLY A 27 5.23 4.07 -10.64
N GLN A 28 5.99 3.51 -9.69
CA GLN A 28 6.59 2.18 -9.77
C GLN A 28 5.61 1.11 -9.29
N GLU A 29 5.56 0.00 -10.01
CA GLU A 29 4.74 -1.15 -9.65
C GLU A 29 5.56 -2.16 -8.85
N GLY A 30 4.89 -2.82 -7.91
CA GLY A 30 5.47 -3.88 -7.10
C GLY A 30 4.41 -4.77 -6.50
N TYR A 31 4.84 -5.71 -5.67
CA TYR A 31 3.98 -6.68 -5.00
C TYR A 31 4.13 -6.55 -3.49
N ILE A 32 3.03 -6.63 -2.75
CA ILE A 32 3.06 -6.68 -1.29
C ILE A 32 3.67 -8.03 -0.91
N ILE A 33 4.83 -8.01 -0.25
CA ILE A 33 5.48 -9.22 0.25
C ILE A 33 5.26 -9.42 1.75
N ASP A 34 4.96 -8.33 2.47
CA ASP A 34 4.69 -8.37 3.90
C ASP A 34 3.84 -7.16 4.36
N LYS A 35 3.22 -7.27 5.52
CA LYS A 35 2.45 -6.20 6.17
C LYS A 35 2.78 -6.16 7.65
N ASN A 36 3.32 -5.03 8.12
CA ASN A 36 3.58 -4.77 9.52
C ASN A 36 2.77 -3.56 10.01
N GLY A 37 1.58 -3.84 10.57
CA GLY A 37 0.65 -2.81 11.04
C GLY A 37 0.14 -1.93 9.88
N ASN A 38 0.60 -0.67 9.86
CA ASN A 38 0.23 0.32 8.84
C ASN A 38 1.21 0.40 7.66
N LEU A 39 2.38 -0.27 7.78
CA LEU A 39 3.41 -0.30 6.75
C LEU A 39 3.31 -1.59 5.94
N TYR A 40 3.36 -1.44 4.63
CA TYR A 40 3.32 -2.53 3.66
C TYR A 40 4.68 -2.62 2.99
N MET A 41 5.30 -3.80 3.03
CA MET A 41 6.55 -4.03 2.30
C MET A 41 6.21 -4.38 0.86
N VAL A 42 6.70 -3.56 -0.06
CA VAL A 42 6.49 -3.73 -1.49
C VAL A 42 7.81 -4.10 -2.14
N SER A 43 7.79 -5.22 -2.84
CA SER A 43 8.86 -5.66 -3.71
C SER A 43 8.68 -5.06 -5.09
N ILE A 44 9.61 -4.19 -5.48
CA ILE A 44 9.65 -3.53 -6.78
C ILE A 44 10.71 -4.23 -7.64
N ASN A 45 10.44 -4.33 -8.94
CA ASN A 45 11.37 -4.88 -9.93
C ASN A 45 11.84 -6.31 -9.55
N ASN A 46 10.89 -7.23 -9.34
CA ASN A 46 11.13 -8.64 -9.01
C ASN A 46 12.03 -8.89 -7.80
N GLY A 47 11.96 -8.06 -6.76
CA GLY A 47 12.78 -8.22 -5.54
C GLY A 47 14.12 -7.53 -5.58
N GLN A 48 14.45 -6.79 -6.65
CA GLN A 48 15.66 -5.97 -6.67
C GLN A 48 15.60 -4.81 -5.67
N ILE A 49 14.39 -4.30 -5.39
CA ILE A 49 14.16 -3.22 -4.43
C ILE A 49 13.01 -3.66 -3.51
N VAL A 50 13.23 -3.55 -2.21
CA VAL A 50 12.20 -3.79 -1.20
C VAL A 50 12.14 -2.57 -0.31
N ASP A 51 10.99 -1.90 -0.28
CA ASP A 51 10.75 -0.72 0.54
C ASP A 51 9.41 -0.86 1.27
N SER A 52 9.28 -0.16 2.39
CA SER A 52 8.04 -0.09 3.16
C SER A 52 7.27 1.19 2.86
N TYR A 53 5.99 1.08 2.53
CA TYR A 53 5.11 2.19 2.19
C TYR A 53 3.83 2.13 3.02
N GLU A 54 3.21 3.29 3.27
CA GLU A 54 1.88 3.32 3.87
C GLU A 54 0.81 2.97 2.84
N ALA A 55 -0.36 2.50 3.30
CA ALA A 55 -1.49 2.22 2.40
C ALA A 55 -1.89 3.43 1.54
N ASN A 56 -1.71 4.65 2.05
CA ASN A 56 -2.04 5.88 1.33
C ASN A 56 -1.12 6.14 0.13
N ASP A 57 0.14 5.71 0.22
CA ASP A 57 1.13 5.87 -0.85
C ASP A 57 1.00 4.80 -1.94
N LEU A 58 0.20 3.78 -1.68
CA LEU A 58 -0.02 2.64 -2.54
C LEU A 58 -1.39 2.72 -3.21
N GLU A 59 -1.44 2.28 -4.45
CA GLU A 59 -2.66 2.12 -5.22
C GLU A 59 -2.78 0.64 -5.64
N LYS A 60 -3.90 0.00 -5.30
CA LYS A 60 -4.16 -1.38 -5.70
C LYS A 60 -4.53 -1.40 -7.19
N CYS A 61 -3.82 -2.19 -7.99
CA CYS A 61 -4.08 -2.25 -9.43
C CYS A 61 -5.10 -3.32 -9.85
N TRP A 62 -5.31 -4.37 -9.04
CA TRP A 62 -6.14 -5.54 -9.35
C TRP A 62 -6.55 -6.27 -8.06
#